data_AF-A0A9P6Q7Q9-F1
#
_entry.id   AF-A0A9P6Q7Q9-F1
#
_cell.length_a   1.000
_cell.length_b   1.000
_cell.length_c   1.000
_cell.angle_alpha   90.00
_cell.angle_beta   90.00
_cell.angle_gamma   90.00
#
_symmetry.space_group_name_H-M   'P 1'
#
loop_
_entity.id
_entity.type
_entity.pdbx_description
1 polymer ?
#
loop_
_entity_poly.entity_id
_entity_poly.type
_entity_poly.pdbx_seq_one_letter_code
_entity_poly.pdbx_strand_id
1 'polypeptide(L)'
;MFFSKTTCVAIVFSALAILSSTPTTEAHSWADCIDWKFKNSKKQDWSDKGGKCTGYARRFPLGKGFSSLDSASPSRHYEQNHKNPDSADPCSTGRNGVSHASDETRANPVSKAYGGKYGRMTVTTVGDTLCVRWPAKNHAEKNEDNTIVQINLSKVKNGKDISQKELLKNTVAKLPYKNCGANKDSDKRPCGGCFKVPVRAAGTYLLQWRWMLNKNEWYTSCADVQIGK
;
A
#
# COMPACT_ATOMS: atom_id res chain seq x y z
N MET A 1 16.51 -81.67 -20.26
CA MET A 1 17.70 -80.84 -19.96
C MET A 1 17.68 -79.67 -20.91
N PHE A 2 17.55 -78.38 -20.57
CA PHE A 2 17.52 -77.62 -19.32
C PHE A 2 16.59 -76.41 -19.53
N PHE A 3 15.83 -76.03 -18.49
CA PHE A 3 15.15 -74.73 -18.34
C PHE A 3 16.15 -73.65 -17.90
N SER A 4 15.96 -72.38 -18.32
CA SER A 4 15.93 -71.16 -17.46
C SER A 4 15.91 -69.89 -18.34
N LYS A 5 14.82 -69.10 -18.32
CA LYS A 5 14.61 -67.85 -17.55
C LYS A 5 15.68 -66.76 -17.75
N THR A 6 15.30 -65.67 -18.41
CA THR A 6 15.86 -64.33 -18.14
C THR A 6 14.80 -63.27 -18.53
N THR A 7 13.93 -62.90 -17.59
CA THR A 7 13.98 -61.67 -16.78
C THR A 7 13.57 -60.42 -17.57
N CYS A 8 12.31 -60.02 -17.36
CA CYS A 8 11.77 -58.71 -17.72
C CYS A 8 12.58 -57.59 -17.06
N VAL A 9 13.03 -56.62 -17.85
CA VAL A 9 13.51 -55.32 -17.35
C VAL A 9 12.49 -54.27 -17.79
N ALA A 10 11.50 -54.03 -16.94
CA ALA A 10 10.63 -52.86 -17.05
C ALA A 10 11.21 -51.77 -16.13
N ILE A 11 11.95 -50.81 -16.71
CA ILE A 11 12.36 -49.62 -15.97
C ILE A 11 11.27 -48.57 -16.17
N VAL A 12 10.40 -48.45 -15.16
CA VAL A 12 9.44 -47.36 -15.02
C VAL A 12 10.21 -46.13 -14.55
N PHE A 13 10.58 -45.23 -15.46
CA PHE A 13 11.02 -43.88 -15.11
C PHE A 13 9.80 -42.98 -14.88
N SER A 14 9.14 -43.15 -13.72
CA SER A 14 8.21 -42.13 -13.22
C SER A 14 8.99 -41.12 -12.39
N ALA A 15 9.76 -40.25 -13.06
CA ALA A 15 10.30 -39.05 -12.43
C ALA A 15 9.14 -38.09 -12.22
N LEU A 16 8.48 -38.20 -11.07
CA LEU A 16 7.47 -37.27 -10.61
C LEU A 16 8.18 -35.93 -10.35
N ALA A 17 8.19 -35.08 -11.36
CA ALA A 17 8.56 -33.68 -11.22
C ALA A 17 7.49 -33.02 -10.35
N ILE A 18 7.63 -33.14 -9.03
CA ILE A 18 6.97 -32.28 -8.07
C ILE A 18 7.63 -30.92 -8.27
N LEU A 19 7.20 -30.19 -9.31
CA LEU A 19 7.36 -28.75 -9.35
C LEU A 19 6.71 -28.26 -8.06
N SER A 20 7.56 -27.94 -7.10
CA SER A 20 7.19 -27.23 -5.89
C SER A 20 6.73 -25.85 -6.37
N SER A 21 5.46 -25.75 -6.73
CA SER A 21 4.76 -24.48 -6.90
C SER A 21 4.74 -23.84 -5.52
N THR A 22 5.85 -23.17 -5.17
CA THR A 22 5.85 -22.23 -4.06
C THR A 22 4.72 -21.26 -4.36
N PRO A 23 3.67 -21.19 -3.52
CA PRO A 23 2.65 -20.18 -3.71
C PRO A 23 3.38 -18.84 -3.69
N THR A 24 3.39 -18.15 -4.83
CA THR A 24 3.77 -16.75 -4.89
C THR A 24 2.65 -16.03 -4.15
N THR A 25 2.77 -15.93 -2.83
CA THR A 25 1.90 -15.06 -2.05
C THR A 25 2.14 -13.65 -2.57
N GLU A 26 1.20 -13.16 -3.38
CA GLU A 26 1.15 -11.78 -3.82
C GLU A 26 1.17 -10.88 -2.59
N ALA A 27 2.24 -10.10 -2.49
CA ALA A 27 2.55 -9.38 -1.28
C ALA A 27 2.36 -7.89 -1.49
N HIS A 28 1.10 -7.56 -1.72
CA HIS A 28 0.70 -6.23 -2.11
C HIS A 28 0.39 -5.39 -0.88
N SER A 29 1.01 -4.21 -0.77
CA SER A 29 0.76 -3.28 0.34
C SER A 29 0.13 -1.98 -0.16
N TRP A 30 -0.58 -1.30 0.74
CA TRP A 30 -1.32 -0.06 0.48
C TRP A 30 -1.44 0.77 1.75
N ALA A 31 -1.75 2.06 1.62
CA ALA A 31 -2.12 2.87 2.77
C ALA A 31 -3.55 2.54 3.22
N ASP A 32 -3.67 1.80 4.32
CA ASP A 32 -4.93 1.49 4.98
C ASP A 32 -5.54 2.72 5.67
N CYS A 33 -4.68 3.57 6.24
CA CYS A 33 -5.08 4.81 6.87
C CYS A 33 -4.10 5.94 6.56
N ILE A 34 -4.61 7.11 6.23
CA ILE A 34 -3.82 8.32 5.96
C ILE A 34 -3.69 9.20 7.19
N ASP A 35 -4.69 9.14 8.09
CA ASP A 35 -4.66 9.87 9.36
C ASP A 35 -5.05 8.97 10.54
N TRP A 36 -4.09 8.18 10.98
CA TRP A 36 -4.17 7.33 12.16
C TRP A 36 -4.03 8.16 13.44
N LYS A 37 -4.99 8.04 14.35
CA LYS A 37 -4.93 8.67 15.67
C LYS A 37 -4.72 7.60 16.73
N PHE A 38 -3.57 7.68 17.40
CA PHE A 38 -3.30 6.83 18.56
C PHE A 38 -4.24 7.16 19.72
N LYS A 39 -4.71 6.14 20.44
CA LYS A 39 -5.44 6.30 21.71
C LYS A 39 -4.51 6.82 22.80
N ASN A 40 -3.24 6.40 22.78
CA ASN A 40 -2.19 6.88 23.68
C ASN A 40 -1.02 7.43 22.87
N SER A 41 -0.85 8.75 22.86
CA SER A 41 0.22 9.42 22.10
C SER A 41 1.64 9.04 22.54
N LYS A 42 1.82 8.50 23.75
CA LYS A 42 3.12 8.07 24.28
C LYS A 42 3.49 6.65 23.88
N LYS A 43 2.54 5.86 23.36
CA LYS A 43 2.75 4.47 22.95
C LYS A 43 2.23 4.27 21.54
N GLN A 44 3.15 4.16 20.58
CA GLN A 44 2.78 3.82 19.22
C GLN A 44 2.30 2.37 19.17
N ASP A 45 1.02 2.21 18.91
CA ASP A 45 0.37 0.93 18.63
C ASP A 45 -0.50 1.10 17.39
N TRP A 46 -0.07 0.48 16.30
CA TRP A 46 -0.71 0.54 14.99
C TRP A 46 -1.88 -0.43 14.85
N SER A 47 -2.12 -1.31 15.83
CA SER A 47 -3.28 -2.19 15.83
C SER A 47 -4.58 -1.42 16.09
N ASP A 48 -5.73 -2.01 15.76
CA ASP A 48 -7.05 -1.41 16.06
C ASP A 48 -7.31 -1.23 17.57
N LYS A 49 -6.51 -1.87 18.44
CA LYS A 49 -6.53 -1.61 19.88
C LYS A 49 -5.81 -0.31 20.24
N GLY A 50 -4.78 0.08 19.48
CA GLY A 50 -3.91 1.21 19.73
C GLY A 50 -4.38 2.56 19.20
N GLY A 51 -5.37 2.59 18.30
CA GLY A 51 -5.80 3.81 17.63
C GLY A 51 -7.07 3.65 16.81
N LYS A 52 -7.34 4.63 15.95
CA LYS A 52 -8.40 4.58 14.95
C LYS A 52 -8.03 5.43 13.74
N CYS A 53 -8.56 5.06 12.58
CA CYS A 53 -8.39 5.86 11.38
C CYS A 53 -9.39 7.03 11.31
N THR A 54 -8.89 8.20 10.94
CA THR A 54 -9.68 9.44 10.81
C THR A 54 -9.63 10.09 9.43
N GLY A 55 -8.83 9.52 8.52
CA GLY A 55 -8.74 9.96 7.13
C GLY A 55 -8.15 8.85 6.27
N TYR A 56 -8.70 8.66 5.08
CA TYR A 56 -8.45 7.48 4.25
C TYR A 56 -7.95 7.85 2.85
N ALA A 57 -7.39 6.86 2.15
CA ALA A 57 -7.12 6.95 0.72
C ALA A 57 -8.44 7.09 -0.06
N ARG A 58 -8.36 7.54 -1.31
CA ARG A 58 -9.52 7.71 -2.19
C ARG A 58 -10.30 6.41 -2.27
N ARG A 59 -11.63 6.52 -2.11
CA ARG A 59 -12.59 5.42 -2.26
C ARG A 59 -12.24 4.19 -1.42
N PHE A 60 -11.60 4.40 -0.27
CA PHE A 60 -11.27 3.30 0.63
C PHE A 60 -12.56 2.66 1.17
N PRO A 61 -12.80 1.36 0.97
CA PRO A 61 -14.04 0.71 1.38
C PRO A 61 -14.10 0.55 2.90
N LEU A 62 -15.21 0.98 3.51
CA LEU A 62 -15.46 0.76 4.93
C LEU A 62 -16.00 -0.65 5.22
N GLY A 63 -15.90 -1.07 6.49
CA GLY A 63 -16.41 -2.37 6.93
C GLY A 63 -15.56 -3.56 6.49
N LYS A 64 -14.34 -3.31 5.99
CA LYS A 64 -13.37 -4.33 5.60
C LYS A 64 -12.33 -4.51 6.71
N GLY A 65 -11.86 -5.73 6.88
CA GLY A 65 -10.84 -6.05 7.87
C GLY A 65 -9.49 -5.47 7.49
N PHE A 66 -8.64 -5.19 8.48
CA PHE A 66 -7.27 -4.80 8.23
C PHE A 66 -6.55 -5.87 7.40
N SER A 67 -5.74 -5.44 6.41
CA SER A 67 -5.01 -6.31 5.48
C SER A 67 -5.89 -7.18 4.55
N SER A 68 -7.22 -7.05 4.56
CA SER A 68 -8.12 -7.98 3.84
C SER A 68 -8.43 -7.59 2.40
N LEU A 69 -7.66 -6.70 1.78
CA LEU A 69 -7.99 -6.10 0.47
C LEU A 69 -7.07 -6.56 -0.68
N ASP A 70 -6.30 -7.64 -0.48
CA ASP A 70 -5.47 -8.23 -1.54
C ASP A 70 -6.31 -8.71 -2.71
N SER A 71 -7.37 -9.46 -2.43
CA SER A 71 -8.28 -9.99 -3.44
C SER A 71 -9.55 -9.15 -3.59
N ALA A 72 -9.53 -7.89 -3.13
CA ALA A 72 -10.67 -7.01 -3.32
C ALA A 72 -10.86 -6.72 -4.81
N SER A 73 -12.13 -6.73 -5.24
CA SER A 73 -12.52 -6.19 -6.53
C SER A 73 -13.35 -4.94 -6.30
N PRO A 74 -12.90 -3.77 -6.75
CA PRO A 74 -11.59 -3.45 -7.33
C PRO A 74 -10.40 -3.53 -6.33
N SER A 75 -9.20 -3.79 -6.85
CA SER A 75 -7.96 -3.91 -6.06
C SER A 75 -7.59 -2.59 -5.36
N ARG A 76 -6.80 -2.66 -4.29
CA ARG A 76 -6.27 -1.50 -3.54
C ARG A 76 -4.77 -1.27 -3.70
N HIS A 77 -4.07 -2.20 -4.31
CA HIS A 77 -2.62 -2.14 -4.46
C HIS A 77 -2.29 -1.62 -5.86
N TYR A 78 -2.40 -0.31 -6.06
CA TYR A 78 -2.05 0.24 -7.36
C TYR A 78 -0.53 0.16 -7.58
N GLU A 79 -0.13 -0.76 -8.47
CA GLU A 79 1.25 -0.90 -8.92
C GLU A 79 1.53 -0.05 -10.16
N GLN A 80 2.54 0.80 -10.06
CA GLN A 80 3.01 1.66 -11.15
C GLN A 80 3.73 0.86 -12.23
N ASN A 81 3.80 1.42 -13.44
CA ASN A 81 4.53 0.80 -14.54
C ASN A 81 6.03 0.67 -14.24
N HIS A 82 6.58 -0.55 -14.36
CA HIS A 82 7.98 -0.85 -14.04
C HIS A 82 9.00 -0.19 -14.96
N LYS A 83 8.65 0.10 -16.23
CA LYS A 83 9.62 0.58 -17.23
C LYS A 83 10.12 1.99 -16.89
N ASN A 84 9.21 2.86 -16.47
CA ASN A 84 9.51 4.25 -16.14
C ASN A 84 8.66 4.70 -14.94
N PRO A 85 8.98 4.23 -13.72
CA PRO A 85 8.13 4.47 -12.55
C PRO A 85 8.01 5.95 -12.18
N ASP A 86 8.99 6.79 -12.54
CA ASP A 86 8.96 8.23 -12.26
C ASP A 86 8.12 9.04 -13.28
N SER A 87 7.75 8.42 -14.40
CA SER A 87 6.80 8.99 -15.38
C SER A 87 5.46 8.25 -15.39
N ALA A 88 5.27 7.26 -14.51
CA ALA A 88 3.99 6.58 -14.36
C ALA A 88 2.93 7.53 -13.79
N ASP A 89 1.66 7.14 -13.92
CA ASP A 89 0.60 7.82 -13.18
C ASP A 89 0.88 7.67 -11.67
N PRO A 90 0.81 8.74 -10.87
CA PRO A 90 1.06 8.65 -9.44
C PRO A 90 -0.06 7.94 -8.67
N CYS A 91 -1.25 7.95 -9.23
CA CYS A 91 -2.45 7.40 -8.63
C CYS A 91 -3.16 6.53 -9.66
N SER A 92 -3.93 5.55 -9.20
CA SER A 92 -4.73 4.74 -10.13
C SER A 92 -5.67 5.63 -10.94
N THR A 93 -5.64 5.44 -12.26
CA THR A 93 -6.63 6.00 -13.19
C THR A 93 -7.72 4.98 -13.52
N GLY A 94 -7.63 3.78 -12.94
CA GLY A 94 -8.45 2.61 -13.28
C GLY A 94 -8.10 1.98 -14.64
N ARG A 95 -7.18 2.60 -15.41
CA ARG A 95 -6.87 2.22 -16.79
C ARG A 95 -5.39 1.90 -17.02
N ASN A 96 -4.48 2.59 -16.34
CA ASN A 96 -3.03 2.43 -16.51
C ASN A 96 -2.40 1.76 -15.29
N GLY A 97 -1.12 1.37 -15.39
CA GLY A 97 -0.35 0.65 -14.36
C GLY A 97 -0.25 -0.85 -14.65
N VAL A 98 0.36 -1.61 -13.73
CA VAL A 98 0.38 -3.09 -13.81
C VAL A 98 -0.95 -3.65 -13.28
N SER A 99 -1.40 -3.13 -12.12
CA SER A 99 -2.70 -3.46 -11.53
C SER A 99 -3.81 -2.58 -12.12
N HIS A 100 -4.18 -2.85 -13.37
CA HIS A 100 -5.36 -2.24 -13.99
C HIS A 100 -6.61 -2.49 -13.11
N ALA A 101 -7.53 -1.53 -13.02
CA ALA A 101 -8.75 -1.57 -12.20
C ALA A 101 -8.64 -1.34 -10.67
N SER A 102 -7.50 -0.88 -10.13
CA SER A 102 -7.48 -0.41 -8.73
C SER A 102 -8.42 0.81 -8.54
N ASP A 103 -9.29 0.82 -7.52
CA ASP A 103 -10.30 1.89 -7.30
C ASP A 103 -9.78 3.00 -6.40
N GLU A 104 -8.51 3.36 -6.53
CA GLU A 104 -7.95 4.56 -5.92
C GLU A 104 -8.18 5.83 -6.78
N THR A 105 -9.18 5.79 -7.66
CA THR A 105 -9.38 6.81 -8.69
C THR A 105 -9.90 8.12 -8.11
N ARG A 106 -9.40 9.22 -8.66
CA ARG A 106 -9.90 10.57 -8.38
C ARG A 106 -11.38 10.70 -8.75
N ALA A 107 -12.12 11.52 -8.02
CA ALA A 107 -13.50 11.88 -8.34
C ALA A 107 -13.63 13.38 -8.67
N ASN A 108 -14.73 13.75 -9.34
CA ASN A 108 -15.11 15.14 -9.57
C ASN A 108 -16.59 15.36 -9.19
N PRO A 109 -16.90 16.18 -8.16
CA PRO A 109 -15.96 16.83 -7.24
C PRO A 109 -15.17 15.81 -6.39
N VAL A 110 -14.05 16.25 -5.80
CA VAL A 110 -13.18 15.43 -4.93
C VAL A 110 -13.96 14.71 -3.84
N SER A 111 -14.97 15.38 -3.26
CA SER A 111 -15.82 14.83 -2.21
C SER A 111 -16.51 13.51 -2.58
N LYS A 112 -16.75 13.23 -3.87
CA LYS A 112 -17.35 11.96 -4.31
C LYS A 112 -16.44 10.73 -4.12
N ALA A 113 -15.15 10.92 -3.86
CA ALA A 113 -14.23 9.82 -3.52
C ALA A 113 -14.32 9.43 -2.03
N TYR A 114 -15.16 10.11 -1.24
CA TYR A 114 -15.19 10.01 0.22
C TYR A 114 -16.63 9.96 0.75
N GLY A 115 -16.80 9.37 1.94
CA GLY A 115 -18.11 9.27 2.61
C GLY A 115 -19.02 8.18 2.04
N GLY A 116 -20.20 8.01 2.67
CA GLY A 116 -21.12 6.92 2.36
C GLY A 116 -20.46 5.56 2.61
N LYS A 117 -20.28 4.77 1.55
CA LYS A 117 -19.58 3.48 1.61
C LYS A 117 -18.05 3.62 1.72
N TYR A 118 -17.52 4.81 1.50
CA TYR A 118 -16.09 5.10 1.52
C TYR A 118 -15.66 5.83 2.79
N GLY A 119 -14.38 5.67 3.14
CA GLY A 119 -13.74 6.42 4.20
C GLY A 119 -13.85 7.94 4.01
N ARG A 120 -13.71 8.69 5.10
CA ARG A 120 -13.69 10.15 5.06
C ARG A 120 -12.35 10.70 4.55
N MET A 121 -12.39 11.87 3.94
CA MET A 121 -11.21 12.64 3.55
C MET A 121 -10.45 13.11 4.81
N THR A 122 -9.12 13.15 4.74
CA THR A 122 -8.29 13.73 5.80
C THR A 122 -8.47 15.24 5.84
N VAL A 123 -8.69 15.80 7.04
CA VAL A 123 -8.74 17.24 7.30
C VAL A 123 -7.75 17.58 8.40
N THR A 124 -6.85 18.53 8.14
CA THR A 124 -5.73 18.85 9.04
C THR A 124 -5.32 20.32 8.92
N THR A 125 -4.37 20.75 9.74
CA THR A 125 -3.76 22.09 9.72
C THR A 125 -2.24 21.98 9.59
N VAL A 126 -1.59 23.08 9.21
CA VAL A 126 -0.13 23.13 9.12
C VAL A 126 0.50 22.83 10.49
N GLY A 127 1.53 21.99 10.53
CA GLY A 127 2.23 21.60 11.76
C GLY A 127 1.57 20.47 12.55
N ASP A 128 0.36 20.05 12.17
CA ASP A 128 -0.24 18.82 12.70
C ASP A 128 0.65 17.61 12.38
N THR A 129 0.54 16.58 13.23
CA THR A 129 1.11 15.27 12.94
C THR A 129 0.07 14.41 12.25
N LEU A 130 0.36 13.98 11.02
CA LEU A 130 -0.37 12.92 10.33
C LEU A 130 0.41 11.62 10.45
N CYS A 131 -0.31 10.53 10.67
CA CYS A 131 0.25 9.20 10.78
C CYS A 131 -0.39 8.28 9.75
N VAL A 132 0.43 7.67 8.89
CA VAL A 132 -0.03 6.75 7.85
C VAL A 132 0.18 5.33 8.36
N ARG A 133 -0.81 4.46 8.15
CA ARG A 133 -0.78 3.03 8.51
C ARG A 133 -0.92 2.16 7.26
N TRP A 134 -0.19 1.06 7.20
CA TRP A 134 -0.23 0.06 6.13
C TRP A 134 -0.06 -1.35 6.71
N PRO A 135 -0.55 -2.40 6.02
CA PRO A 135 -0.18 -3.78 6.32
C PRO A 135 1.24 -4.04 5.83
N ALA A 136 2.10 -4.59 6.68
CA ALA A 136 3.44 -4.98 6.28
C ALA A 136 3.47 -6.13 5.28
N LYS A 137 2.41 -6.95 5.28
CA LYS A 137 2.42 -8.25 4.60
C LYS A 137 3.59 -9.11 5.10
N ASN A 138 3.98 -10.11 4.33
CA ASN A 138 5.21 -10.86 4.54
C ASN A 138 6.50 -10.03 4.37
N HIS A 139 6.44 -8.68 4.27
CA HIS A 139 7.59 -7.80 4.05
C HIS A 139 8.09 -7.03 5.27
N ALA A 140 7.74 -7.50 6.47
CA ALA A 140 8.33 -7.02 7.73
C ALA A 140 9.02 -8.15 8.48
N GLU A 141 9.68 -9.04 7.76
CA GLU A 141 10.47 -10.13 8.35
C GLU A 141 11.85 -9.65 8.80
N LYS A 142 12.45 -10.41 9.74
CA LYS A 142 13.74 -10.05 10.35
C LYS A 142 14.91 -10.05 9.37
N ASN A 143 14.85 -10.90 8.35
CA ASN A 143 15.92 -11.17 7.38
C ASN A 143 15.80 -10.35 6.09
N GLU A 144 14.85 -9.44 6.03
CA GLU A 144 14.63 -8.58 4.87
C GLU A 144 15.05 -7.14 5.19
N ASP A 145 15.37 -6.36 4.15
CA ASP A 145 15.74 -4.96 4.30
C ASP A 145 14.56 -4.10 4.75
N ASN A 146 14.82 -3.12 5.63
CA ASN A 146 13.83 -2.11 5.98
C ASN A 146 13.81 -1.01 4.92
N THR A 147 13.03 -1.22 3.86
CA THR A 147 12.85 -0.26 2.77
C THR A 147 12.07 0.99 3.23
N ILE A 148 12.05 2.00 2.36
CA ILE A 148 11.49 3.31 2.68
C ILE A 148 10.15 3.51 1.99
N VAL A 149 9.15 3.93 2.78
CA VAL A 149 7.93 4.55 2.30
C VAL A 149 8.19 6.03 2.07
N GLN A 150 7.90 6.51 0.86
CA GLN A 150 7.90 7.92 0.51
C GLN A 150 6.50 8.49 0.73
N ILE A 151 6.40 9.57 1.50
CA ILE A 151 5.20 10.39 1.57
C ILE A 151 5.43 11.62 0.71
N ASN A 152 4.69 11.71 -0.38
CA ASN A 152 4.77 12.81 -1.32
C ASN A 152 3.49 13.67 -1.21
N LEU A 153 3.64 14.98 -1.12
CA LEU A 153 2.51 15.90 -0.99
C LEU A 153 2.65 17.03 -2.03
N SER A 154 1.68 17.11 -2.93
CA SER A 154 1.63 18.14 -3.96
C SER A 154 1.75 19.57 -3.38
N LYS A 155 2.33 20.47 -4.18
CA LYS A 155 2.33 21.92 -3.88
C LYS A 155 1.10 22.63 -4.41
N VAL A 156 0.38 22.02 -5.35
CA VAL A 156 -0.78 22.61 -6.02
C VAL A 156 -2.06 22.26 -5.24
N LYS A 157 -2.85 23.28 -4.89
CA LYS A 157 -4.04 23.17 -4.04
C LYS A 157 -5.37 23.01 -4.80
N ASN A 158 -5.36 22.24 -5.88
CA ASN A 158 -6.48 22.19 -6.83
C ASN A 158 -7.23 20.84 -6.85
N GLY A 159 -6.89 19.90 -5.96
CA GLY A 159 -7.49 18.57 -5.96
C GLY A 159 -7.30 17.79 -7.28
N LYS A 160 -6.23 18.07 -8.03
CA LYS A 160 -5.86 17.35 -9.24
C LYS A 160 -4.60 16.52 -9.01
N ASP A 161 -4.48 15.47 -9.81
CA ASP A 161 -3.27 14.68 -9.85
C ASP A 161 -2.22 15.39 -10.72
N ILE A 162 -1.08 15.74 -10.10
CA ILE A 162 0.11 16.22 -10.81
C ILE A 162 0.93 15.03 -11.31
N SER A 163 1.95 15.24 -12.14
CA SER A 163 2.81 14.13 -12.58
C SER A 163 3.58 13.49 -11.42
N GLN A 164 3.93 12.19 -11.52
CA GLN A 164 4.77 11.51 -10.53
C GLN A 164 6.10 12.24 -10.32
N LYS A 165 6.77 12.67 -11.41
CA LYS A 165 8.01 13.45 -11.36
C LYS A 165 7.87 14.73 -10.54
N GLU A 166 6.75 15.43 -10.67
CA GLU A 166 6.50 16.66 -9.90
C GLU A 166 6.17 16.35 -8.43
N LEU A 167 5.47 15.24 -8.18
CA LEU A 167 5.13 14.78 -6.84
C LEU A 167 6.38 14.35 -6.05
N LEU A 168 7.35 13.67 -6.69
CA LEU A 168 8.63 13.27 -6.09
C LEU A 168 9.54 14.44 -5.70
N LYS A 169 9.43 15.59 -6.37
CA LYS A 169 10.11 16.82 -5.94
C LYS A 169 9.59 17.34 -4.59
N ASN A 170 8.48 16.80 -4.11
CA ASN A 170 7.80 17.21 -2.89
C ASN A 170 7.57 16.01 -1.95
N THR A 171 8.57 15.12 -1.84
CA THR A 171 8.63 14.15 -0.74
C THR A 171 8.78 14.88 0.59
N VAL A 172 7.75 14.80 1.42
CA VAL A 172 7.68 15.49 2.73
C VAL A 172 8.10 14.59 3.88
N ALA A 173 8.11 13.27 3.68
CA ALA A 173 8.65 12.32 4.64
C ALA A 173 9.17 11.06 3.98
N LYS A 174 10.14 10.44 4.65
CA LYS A 174 10.65 9.08 4.38
C LYS A 174 10.43 8.28 5.65
N LEU A 175 9.57 7.27 5.58
CA LEU A 175 9.15 6.48 6.73
C LEU A 175 9.69 5.05 6.59
N PRO A 176 10.26 4.46 7.66
CA PRO A 176 10.68 3.07 7.64
C PRO A 176 9.46 2.14 7.45
N TYR A 177 9.48 1.29 6.43
CA TYR A 177 8.37 0.38 6.13
C TYR A 177 8.06 -0.56 7.31
N LYS A 178 9.10 -1.03 8.00
CA LYS A 178 9.01 -2.00 9.12
C LYS A 178 8.79 -1.39 10.49
N ASN A 179 8.32 -0.14 10.59
CA ASN A 179 7.92 0.43 11.89
C ASN A 179 6.57 -0.15 12.35
N CYS A 180 6.64 -1.39 12.84
CA CYS A 180 5.50 -2.25 13.07
C CYS A 180 5.21 -2.48 14.54
N GLY A 181 3.93 -2.68 14.87
CA GLY A 181 3.53 -3.20 16.17
C GLY A 181 3.93 -4.66 16.35
N ALA A 182 3.86 -5.14 17.59
CA ALA A 182 4.03 -6.57 17.88
C ALA A 182 2.82 -7.36 17.32
N ASN A 183 3.01 -8.05 16.20
CA ASN A 183 2.07 -9.05 15.68
C ASN A 183 2.85 -10.28 15.21
N LYS A 184 2.41 -11.49 15.56
CA LYS A 184 3.06 -12.74 15.12
C LYS A 184 2.72 -13.07 13.66
N ASP A 185 1.52 -12.72 13.22
CA ASP A 185 1.09 -12.85 11.82
C ASP A 185 1.72 -11.70 11.03
N SER A 186 2.71 -12.02 10.19
CA SER A 186 3.40 -11.01 9.37
C SER A 186 2.47 -10.45 8.31
N ASP A 187 1.65 -11.27 7.66
CA ASP A 187 0.69 -10.84 6.65
C ASP A 187 -0.24 -9.71 7.15
N LYS A 188 -0.60 -9.79 8.44
CA LYS A 188 -1.50 -8.82 9.09
C LYS A 188 -0.80 -7.89 10.06
N ARG A 189 0.52 -7.78 10.00
CA ARG A 189 1.28 -6.92 10.92
C ARG A 189 1.04 -5.45 10.56
N PRO A 190 0.44 -4.65 11.47
CA PRO A 190 0.22 -3.24 11.19
C PRO A 190 1.49 -2.45 11.42
N CYS A 191 1.85 -1.63 10.43
CA CYS A 191 3.01 -0.75 10.47
C CYS A 191 2.58 0.65 10.08
N GLY A 192 3.42 1.63 10.41
CA GLY A 192 3.09 3.00 10.10
C GLY A 192 4.22 3.97 10.37
N GLY A 193 4.00 5.22 10.02
CA GLY A 193 4.90 6.29 10.37
C GLY A 193 4.18 7.63 10.37
N CYS A 194 4.74 8.58 11.10
CA CYS A 194 4.16 9.90 11.25
C CYS A 194 5.06 10.97 10.66
N PHE A 195 4.45 12.04 10.18
CA PHE A 195 5.15 13.21 9.67
C PHE A 195 4.39 14.49 10.03
N LYS A 196 5.10 15.61 9.99
CA LYS A 196 4.51 16.93 10.18
C LYS A 196 3.96 17.46 8.87
N VAL A 197 2.73 17.98 8.89
CA VAL A 197 2.14 18.66 7.74
C VAL A 197 2.98 19.91 7.45
N PRO A 198 3.61 20.01 6.26
CA PRO A 198 4.46 21.14 5.96
C PRO A 198 3.64 22.41 5.76
N VAL A 199 4.32 23.56 5.76
CA VAL A 199 3.69 24.86 5.47
C VAL A 199 3.03 24.82 4.08
N ARG A 200 1.72 25.09 4.07
CA ARG A 200 0.86 25.14 2.89
C ARG A 200 -0.24 26.17 3.13
N ALA A 201 -0.71 26.81 2.05
CA ALA A 201 -1.93 27.60 2.12
C ALA A 201 -3.14 26.71 2.33
N ALA A 202 -4.26 27.26 2.81
CA ALA A 202 -5.49 26.50 2.91
C ALA A 202 -5.96 25.98 1.54
N GLY A 203 -6.40 24.72 1.48
CA GLY A 203 -6.88 24.06 0.27
C GLY A 203 -6.73 22.53 0.29
N THR A 204 -7.15 21.89 -0.80
CA THR A 204 -7.07 20.43 -0.99
C THR A 204 -5.85 20.04 -1.81
N TYR A 205 -5.04 19.12 -1.28
CA TYR A 205 -3.78 18.66 -1.87
C TYR A 205 -3.79 17.15 -2.10
N LEU A 206 -3.16 16.70 -3.20
CA LEU A 206 -2.83 15.30 -3.39
C LEU A 206 -1.69 14.89 -2.44
N LEU A 207 -1.92 13.83 -1.66
CA LEU A 207 -0.93 13.04 -0.93
C LEU A 207 -0.80 11.66 -1.58
N GLN A 208 0.44 11.18 -1.68
CA GLN A 208 0.75 9.83 -2.11
C GLN A 208 1.61 9.13 -1.05
N TRP A 209 1.17 7.95 -0.65
CA TRP A 209 2.02 6.93 -0.04
C TRP A 209 2.63 6.11 -1.17
N ARG A 210 3.96 5.97 -1.21
CA ARG A 210 4.68 5.25 -2.27
C ARG A 210 5.76 4.36 -1.68
N TRP A 211 5.77 3.10 -2.05
CA TRP A 211 6.70 2.11 -1.52
C TRP A 211 7.24 1.22 -2.65
N MET A 212 8.53 0.89 -2.57
CA MET A 212 9.17 -0.01 -3.52
C MET A 212 9.32 -1.38 -2.87
N LEU A 213 8.58 -2.35 -3.38
CA LEU A 213 8.63 -3.72 -2.90
C LEU A 213 9.92 -4.40 -3.39
N ASN A 214 10.00 -4.61 -4.70
CA ASN A 214 11.20 -5.07 -5.39
C ASN A 214 11.74 -3.97 -6.28
N LYS A 215 12.94 -4.18 -6.84
CA LYS A 215 13.56 -3.22 -7.76
C LYS A 215 12.58 -2.86 -8.89
N ASN A 216 12.18 -1.58 -8.93
CA ASN A 216 11.22 -0.99 -9.88
C ASN A 216 9.74 -1.39 -9.72
N GLU A 217 9.38 -2.15 -8.69
CA GLU A 217 7.99 -2.48 -8.35
C GLU A 217 7.47 -1.50 -7.30
N TRP A 218 6.76 -0.46 -7.77
CA TRP A 218 6.30 0.64 -6.93
C TRP A 218 4.79 0.56 -6.68
N TYR A 219 4.42 0.40 -5.42
CA TYR A 219 3.04 0.43 -4.95
C TYR A 219 2.70 1.82 -4.44
N THR A 220 1.49 2.27 -4.76
CA THR A 220 1.06 3.60 -4.35
C THR A 220 -0.38 3.59 -3.85
N SER A 221 -0.63 4.46 -2.86
CA SER A 221 -1.98 4.84 -2.47
C SER A 221 -2.11 6.35 -2.44
N CYS A 222 -3.22 6.85 -2.97
CA CYS A 222 -3.46 8.29 -3.10
C CYS A 222 -4.64 8.78 -2.25
N ALA A 223 -4.47 9.96 -1.69
CA ALA A 223 -5.47 10.64 -0.88
C ALA A 223 -5.50 12.12 -1.19
N ASP A 224 -6.70 12.71 -1.15
CA ASP A 224 -6.89 14.15 -1.05
C ASP A 224 -6.87 14.54 0.44
N VAL A 225 -6.08 15.56 0.76
CA VAL A 225 -5.91 16.09 2.12
C VAL A 225 -6.33 17.55 2.11
N GLN A 226 -7.35 17.88 2.92
CA GLN A 226 -7.74 19.25 3.16
C GLN A 226 -6.84 19.84 4.25
N ILE A 227 -6.03 20.83 3.89
CA ILE A 227 -5.19 21.60 4.82
C ILE A 227 -5.86 22.94 5.06
N GLY A 228 -6.01 23.33 6.32
CA GLY A 228 -6.71 24.55 6.72
C GLY A 228 -8.21 24.34 6.86
N LYS A 229 -8.79 25.05 7.83
CA LYS A 229 -10.24 25.20 8.01
C LYS A 229 -10.60 26.63 7.62
#